data_AF-A0A1S6J0D4-F1
#
_entry.id   AF-A0A1S6J0D4-F1
#
_cell.length_a   1.000
_cell.length_b   1.000
_cell.length_c   1.000
_cell.angle_alpha   90.00
_cell.angle_beta   90.00
_cell.angle_gamma   90.00
#
_symmetry.space_group_name_H-M   'P 1'
#
loop_
_entity.id
_entity.type
_entity.pdbx_description
1 polymer ?
#
loop_
_entity_poly.entity_id
_entity_poly.type
_entity_poly.pdbx_seq_one_letter_code
_entity_poly.pdbx_strand_id
1 'polypeptide(L)'
;MNVVGQQTDRLQNLVNLLPIIKELIPMDCMLGLTDREKFLDFILGEEMKVGQAKGSPIPKGSAVDKALTAGRTVTMVVPRDVYGFAFKATAVPIRDDDGTIMGVITLGISLKNQETLIEAAQTLAASSQQVSATVEELSASAEQLSREQENLSQMGQSILSEVNKTDNILQFIRGIAANTNLLGLNAAIEAARAGDHGKGFSVVAEEIRKMSNNSAKSVEEIKSILLGIKEYVQHMAEKIDHNSHITQQQAAATQQLAATIQELAAVAGKIEQVSEII
;
A
#
# COMPACT_ATOMS: atom_id res chain seq x y z
N MET A 1 -7.49 -14.38 -74.04
CA MET A 1 -8.67 -14.98 -73.38
C MET A 1 -8.27 -15.85 -72.17
N ASN A 2 -7.27 -15.45 -71.35
CA ASN A 2 -6.74 -16.27 -70.25
C ASN A 2 -6.42 -15.51 -68.94
N VAL A 3 -6.66 -14.20 -68.88
CA VAL A 3 -6.32 -13.36 -67.71
C VAL A 3 -7.37 -13.52 -66.58
N VAL A 4 -8.65 -13.60 -66.94
CA VAL A 4 -9.77 -13.72 -65.97
C VAL A 4 -9.75 -15.07 -65.21
N GLY A 5 -9.32 -16.15 -65.88
CA GLY A 5 -9.18 -17.47 -65.24
C GLY A 5 -8.03 -17.51 -64.22
N GLN A 6 -6.88 -16.95 -64.57
CA GLN A 6 -5.71 -16.88 -63.66
C GLN A 6 -5.95 -16.01 -62.43
N GLN A 7 -6.70 -14.90 -62.55
CA GLN A 7 -7.05 -14.05 -61.41
C GLN A 7 -8.01 -14.75 -60.43
N THR A 8 -8.98 -15.51 -60.96
CA THR A 8 -9.93 -16.29 -60.15
C THR A 8 -9.21 -17.39 -59.36
N ASP A 9 -8.25 -18.08 -60.00
CA ASP A 9 -7.43 -19.11 -59.35
C ASP A 9 -6.52 -18.52 -58.25
N ARG A 10 -5.96 -17.32 -58.44
CA ARG A 10 -5.13 -16.64 -57.43
C ARG A 10 -5.89 -16.30 -56.15
N LEU A 11 -7.06 -15.67 -56.26
CA LEU A 11 -7.87 -15.36 -55.08
C LEU A 11 -8.38 -16.64 -54.39
N GLN A 12 -8.75 -17.66 -55.17
CA GLN A 12 -9.18 -18.94 -54.62
C GLN A 12 -8.06 -19.67 -53.85
N ASN A 13 -6.81 -19.57 -54.32
CA ASN A 13 -5.66 -20.09 -53.56
C ASN A 13 -5.48 -19.36 -52.23
N LEU A 14 -5.70 -18.05 -52.18
CA LEU A 14 -5.66 -17.28 -50.93
C LEU A 14 -6.81 -17.65 -49.99
N VAL A 15 -8.02 -17.91 -50.51
CA VAL A 15 -9.15 -18.44 -49.71
C VAL A 15 -8.73 -19.71 -48.97
N ASN A 16 -8.07 -20.64 -49.66
CA ASN A 16 -7.65 -21.91 -49.08
C ASN A 16 -6.61 -21.76 -47.95
N LEU A 17 -5.91 -20.61 -47.88
CA LEU A 17 -4.95 -20.30 -46.81
C LEU A 17 -5.60 -19.63 -45.60
N LEU A 18 -6.82 -19.10 -45.71
CA LEU A 18 -7.47 -18.36 -44.62
C LEU A 18 -7.59 -19.17 -43.31
N PRO A 19 -7.97 -20.47 -43.32
CA PRO A 19 -8.04 -21.25 -42.09
C PRO A 19 -6.67 -21.37 -41.39
N ILE A 20 -5.61 -21.57 -42.17
CA ILE A 20 -4.23 -21.66 -41.66
C ILE A 20 -3.81 -20.31 -41.07
N ILE A 21 -4.10 -19.20 -41.75
CA ILE A 21 -3.80 -17.85 -41.24
C ILE A 21 -4.56 -17.58 -39.95
N LYS A 22 -5.82 -18.02 -39.84
CA LYS A 22 -6.62 -17.88 -38.61
C LYS A 22 -6.00 -18.66 -37.45
N GLU A 23 -5.51 -19.88 -37.67
CA GLU A 23 -4.81 -20.68 -36.64
C GLU A 23 -3.49 -20.05 -36.16
N LEU A 24 -2.82 -19.24 -37.01
CA LEU A 24 -1.58 -18.54 -36.63
C LEU A 24 -1.82 -17.33 -35.71
N ILE A 25 -3.06 -16.86 -35.56
CA ILE A 25 -3.38 -15.66 -34.78
C ILE A 25 -3.89 -16.09 -33.39
N PRO A 26 -3.13 -15.87 -32.31
CA PRO A 26 -3.48 -16.32 -30.95
C PRO A 26 -4.49 -15.38 -30.26
N MET A 27 -5.36 -14.73 -31.04
CA MET A 27 -6.36 -13.79 -30.56
C MET A 27 -7.70 -14.08 -31.22
N ASP A 28 -8.79 -13.74 -30.54
CA ASP A 28 -10.10 -13.82 -31.19
C ASP A 28 -10.16 -12.79 -32.32
N CYS A 29 -10.43 -13.31 -33.52
CA CYS A 29 -10.33 -12.54 -34.75
C CYS A 29 -11.21 -13.11 -35.85
N MET A 30 -11.65 -12.26 -36.76
CA MET A 30 -12.36 -12.61 -37.97
C MET A 30 -11.46 -12.38 -39.17
N LEU A 31 -11.48 -13.28 -40.15
CA LEU A 31 -10.66 -13.17 -41.36
C LEU A 31 -11.55 -13.30 -42.60
N GLY A 32 -11.47 -12.32 -43.49
CA GLY A 32 -12.26 -12.28 -44.72
C GLY A 32 -11.39 -12.07 -45.95
N LEU A 33 -11.82 -12.65 -47.07
CA LEU A 33 -11.26 -12.36 -48.38
C LEU A 33 -12.38 -12.01 -49.33
N THR A 34 -12.23 -10.91 -50.06
CA THR A 34 -13.24 -10.42 -51.01
C THR A 34 -12.67 -10.37 -52.41
N ASP A 35 -13.55 -10.45 -53.41
CA ASP A 35 -13.30 -9.85 -54.71
C ASP A 35 -13.63 -8.34 -54.63
N ARG A 36 -13.94 -7.69 -55.75
CA ARG A 36 -14.28 -6.25 -55.77
C ARG A 36 -15.74 -5.97 -55.36
N GLU A 37 -16.58 -6.98 -55.18
CA GLU A 37 -18.03 -6.85 -54.96
C GLU A 37 -18.53 -7.55 -53.69
N LYS A 38 -17.99 -8.74 -53.37
CA LYS A 38 -18.50 -9.64 -52.32
C LYS A 38 -17.39 -10.43 -51.63
N PHE A 39 -17.74 -11.02 -50.49
CA PHE A 39 -16.89 -11.96 -49.76
C PHE A 39 -16.79 -13.29 -50.50
N LEU A 40 -15.57 -13.71 -50.83
CA LEU A 40 -15.27 -15.03 -51.37
C LEU A 40 -15.23 -16.08 -50.26
N ASP A 41 -14.77 -15.67 -49.07
CA ASP A 41 -14.88 -16.42 -47.83
C ASP A 41 -14.78 -15.50 -46.61
N PHE A 42 -15.30 -15.96 -45.47
CA PHE A 42 -15.28 -15.23 -44.20
C PHE A 42 -15.29 -16.20 -43.02
N ILE A 43 -14.19 -16.20 -42.27
CA ILE A 43 -14.00 -17.02 -41.06
C ILE A 43 -14.32 -16.15 -39.85
N LEU A 44 -15.28 -16.60 -39.04
CA LEU A 44 -15.69 -15.94 -37.81
C LEU A 44 -14.72 -16.21 -36.66
N GLY A 45 -14.75 -15.32 -35.67
CA GLY A 45 -14.12 -15.55 -34.38
C GLY A 45 -14.96 -16.47 -33.50
N GLU A 46 -14.42 -16.84 -32.35
CA GLU A 46 -15.12 -17.64 -31.35
C GLU A 46 -16.26 -16.84 -30.70
N GLU A 47 -15.95 -15.62 -30.23
CA GLU A 47 -16.91 -14.68 -29.66
C GLU A 47 -17.36 -13.64 -30.69
N MET A 48 -16.49 -13.31 -31.66
CA MET A 48 -16.78 -12.34 -32.72
C MET A 48 -17.68 -12.91 -33.83
N LYS A 49 -18.98 -12.97 -33.55
CA LYS A 49 -20.00 -13.44 -34.49
C LYS A 49 -20.71 -12.27 -35.18
N VAL A 50 -20.50 -12.12 -36.48
CA VAL A 50 -21.21 -11.16 -37.34
C VAL A 50 -22.12 -11.88 -38.32
N GLY A 51 -23.12 -11.18 -38.87
CA GLY A 51 -24.01 -11.70 -39.92
C GLY A 51 -23.38 -11.79 -41.31
N GLN A 52 -22.05 -11.86 -41.42
CA GLN A 52 -21.31 -11.89 -42.68
C GLN A 52 -20.90 -13.32 -43.01
N ALA A 53 -21.06 -13.71 -44.27
CA ALA A 53 -20.72 -15.05 -44.75
C ALA A 53 -20.18 -14.99 -46.18
N LYS A 54 -19.71 -16.13 -46.68
CA LYS A 54 -19.39 -16.32 -48.09
C LYS A 54 -20.56 -15.88 -48.98
N GLY A 55 -20.26 -15.04 -49.96
CA GLY A 55 -21.22 -14.47 -50.90
C GLY A 55 -21.91 -13.18 -50.43
N SER A 56 -21.74 -12.76 -49.18
CA SER A 56 -22.29 -11.48 -48.71
C SER A 56 -21.66 -10.29 -49.47
N PRO A 57 -22.44 -9.24 -49.81
CA PRO A 57 -21.88 -8.04 -50.43
C PRO A 57 -20.97 -7.28 -49.46
N ILE A 58 -20.04 -6.49 -50.01
CA ILE A 58 -19.15 -5.64 -49.21
C ILE A 58 -19.95 -4.47 -48.59
N PRO A 59 -20.02 -4.34 -47.25
CA PRO A 59 -20.75 -3.25 -46.61
C PRO A 59 -20.10 -1.90 -46.91
N LYS A 60 -20.92 -0.91 -47.27
CA LYS A 60 -20.43 0.46 -47.53
C LYS A 60 -19.86 1.10 -46.28
N GLY A 61 -18.74 1.80 -46.44
CA GLY A 61 -18.02 2.44 -45.34
C GLY A 61 -17.19 1.49 -44.46
N SER A 62 -17.24 0.17 -44.71
CA SER A 62 -16.36 -0.81 -44.05
C SER A 62 -14.88 -0.57 -44.38
N ALA A 63 -13.98 -1.15 -43.58
CA ALA A 63 -12.55 -1.11 -43.87
C ALA A 63 -12.23 -1.65 -45.28
N VAL A 64 -12.97 -2.67 -45.72
CA VAL A 64 -12.85 -3.29 -47.05
C VAL A 64 -13.25 -2.31 -48.16
N ASP A 65 -14.44 -1.68 -48.07
CA ASP A 65 -14.92 -0.71 -49.06
C ASP A 65 -13.96 0.50 -49.18
N LYS A 66 -13.44 0.96 -48.05
CA LYS A 66 -12.43 2.03 -48.00
C LYS A 66 -11.10 1.61 -48.60
N ALA A 67 -10.63 0.39 -48.35
CA ALA A 67 -9.39 -0.12 -48.93
C ALA A 67 -9.48 -0.30 -50.45
N LEU A 68 -10.62 -0.81 -50.96
CA LEU A 68 -10.90 -0.90 -52.40
C LEU A 68 -10.90 0.48 -53.07
N THR A 69 -11.53 1.46 -52.43
CA THR A 69 -11.67 2.82 -52.98
C THR A 69 -10.37 3.61 -52.92
N ALA A 70 -9.67 3.56 -51.78
CA ALA A 70 -8.43 4.31 -51.56
C ALA A 70 -7.20 3.65 -52.18
N GLY A 71 -7.28 2.35 -52.49
CA GLY A 71 -6.16 1.57 -53.01
C GLY A 71 -4.97 1.50 -52.08
N ARG A 72 -5.19 1.49 -50.77
CA ARG A 72 -4.12 1.32 -49.76
C ARG A 72 -4.65 0.56 -48.57
N THR A 73 -3.74 0.08 -47.72
CA THR A 73 -4.11 -0.52 -46.44
C THR A 73 -4.91 0.49 -45.62
N VAL A 74 -6.04 0.04 -45.08
CA VAL A 74 -6.91 0.82 -44.20
C VAL A 74 -7.06 0.06 -42.90
N THR A 75 -6.75 0.74 -41.79
CA THR A 75 -7.03 0.26 -40.45
C THR A 75 -8.01 1.21 -39.78
N MET A 76 -9.04 0.68 -39.13
CA MET A 76 -10.01 1.46 -38.36
C MET A 76 -10.55 0.65 -37.18
N VAL A 77 -10.95 1.35 -36.12
CA VAL A 77 -11.69 0.76 -35.01
C VAL A 77 -13.17 0.75 -35.36
N VAL A 78 -13.80 -0.40 -35.21
CA VAL A 78 -15.25 -0.58 -35.31
C VAL A 78 -15.80 -0.61 -33.87
N PRO A 79 -16.62 0.37 -33.48
CA PRO A 79 -17.15 0.47 -32.12
C PRO A 79 -18.25 -0.57 -31.83
N ARG A 80 -18.53 -0.78 -30.53
CA ARG A 80 -19.47 -1.82 -30.04
C ARG A 80 -20.90 -1.66 -30.55
N ASP A 81 -21.32 -0.44 -30.87
CA ASP A 81 -22.66 -0.11 -31.39
C ASP A 81 -22.96 -0.70 -32.77
N VAL A 82 -21.94 -1.06 -33.56
CA VAL A 82 -22.12 -1.60 -34.91
C VAL A 82 -22.45 -3.10 -34.90
N TYR A 83 -21.68 -3.90 -34.15
CA TYR A 83 -21.77 -5.37 -34.16
C TYR A 83 -21.94 -6.00 -32.77
N GLY A 84 -22.06 -5.20 -31.71
CA GLY A 84 -22.16 -5.66 -30.31
C GLY A 84 -20.81 -5.81 -29.60
N PHE A 85 -19.69 -5.65 -30.30
CA PHE A 85 -18.33 -5.73 -29.76
C PHE A 85 -17.39 -4.80 -30.53
N ALA A 86 -16.31 -4.34 -29.87
CA ALA A 86 -15.33 -3.46 -30.46
C ALA A 86 -14.16 -4.28 -31.04
N PHE A 87 -13.74 -3.92 -32.25
CA PHE A 87 -12.62 -4.58 -32.90
C PHE A 87 -11.85 -3.65 -33.83
N LYS A 88 -10.57 -3.95 -34.04
CA LYS A 88 -9.73 -3.25 -35.01
C LYS A 88 -9.77 -4.01 -36.33
N ALA A 89 -10.34 -3.37 -37.34
CA ALA A 89 -10.42 -3.89 -38.70
C ALA A 89 -9.23 -3.36 -39.51
N THR A 90 -8.45 -4.27 -40.09
CA THR A 90 -7.38 -3.95 -41.05
C THR A 90 -7.68 -4.63 -42.37
N ALA A 91 -7.78 -3.83 -43.43
CA ALA A 91 -8.06 -4.27 -44.79
C ALA A 91 -6.86 -3.94 -45.70
N VAL A 92 -6.33 -4.96 -46.36
CA VAL A 92 -5.17 -4.88 -47.26
C VAL A 92 -5.63 -5.22 -48.68
N PRO A 93 -5.49 -4.29 -49.65
CA PRO A 93 -5.78 -4.59 -51.04
C PRO A 93 -4.85 -5.65 -51.61
N ILE A 94 -5.42 -6.64 -52.28
CA ILE A 94 -4.68 -7.65 -53.05
C ILE A 94 -4.59 -7.17 -54.49
N ARG A 95 -3.37 -7.11 -55.02
CA ARG A 95 -3.09 -6.61 -56.37
C ARG A 95 -2.63 -7.74 -57.28
N ASP A 96 -2.98 -7.63 -58.55
CA ASP A 96 -2.41 -8.46 -59.61
C ASP A 96 -1.04 -7.93 -60.06
N ASP A 97 -0.37 -8.64 -60.97
CA ASP A 97 0.97 -8.30 -61.48
C ASP A 97 1.01 -6.90 -62.12
N ASP A 98 -0.10 -6.45 -62.72
CA ASP A 98 -0.26 -5.11 -63.31
C ASP A 98 -0.61 -4.01 -62.28
N GLY A 99 -0.62 -4.34 -60.98
CA GLY A 99 -0.95 -3.42 -59.89
C GLY A 99 -2.45 -3.16 -59.70
N THR A 100 -3.32 -3.78 -60.52
CA THR A 100 -4.78 -3.67 -60.39
C THR A 100 -5.28 -4.40 -59.15
N ILE A 101 -6.20 -3.79 -58.38
CA ILE A 101 -6.77 -4.40 -57.17
C ILE A 101 -7.78 -5.48 -57.58
N MET A 102 -7.50 -6.73 -57.23
CA MET A 102 -8.38 -7.88 -57.48
C MET A 102 -9.40 -8.07 -56.36
N GLY A 103 -9.04 -7.68 -55.15
CA GLY A 103 -9.81 -7.96 -53.94
C GLY A 103 -9.16 -7.38 -52.70
N VAL A 104 -9.65 -7.76 -51.53
CA VAL A 104 -9.12 -7.33 -50.23
C VAL A 104 -9.07 -8.51 -49.29
N ILE A 105 -7.96 -8.66 -48.57
CA ILE A 105 -7.91 -9.48 -47.36
C ILE A 105 -8.15 -8.57 -46.15
N THR A 106 -9.03 -8.97 -45.25
CA THR A 106 -9.38 -8.20 -44.06
C THR A 106 -9.26 -9.06 -42.81
N LEU A 107 -8.74 -8.46 -41.75
CA LEU A 107 -8.61 -9.04 -40.43
C LEU A 107 -9.30 -8.11 -39.42
N GLY A 108 -10.23 -8.63 -38.63
CA GLY A 108 -10.81 -7.94 -37.49
C GLY A 108 -10.34 -8.59 -36.20
N ILE A 109 -9.60 -7.88 -35.35
CA ILE A 109 -9.11 -8.40 -34.05
C ILE A 109 -9.93 -7.76 -32.91
N SER A 110 -10.42 -8.58 -31.98
CA SER A 110 -11.16 -8.12 -30.81
C SER A 110 -10.33 -7.18 -29.95
N LEU A 111 -10.91 -6.06 -29.50
CA LEU A 111 -10.26 -5.11 -28.58
C LEU A 111 -10.56 -5.41 -27.10
N LYS A 112 -11.33 -6.47 -26.81
CA LYS A 112 -11.74 -6.84 -25.45
C LYS A 112 -10.56 -7.00 -24.49
N ASN A 113 -9.49 -7.69 -24.94
CA ASN A 113 -8.30 -7.92 -24.12
C ASN A 113 -7.54 -6.61 -23.86
N GLN A 114 -7.42 -5.75 -24.88
CA GLN A 114 -6.80 -4.44 -24.75
C GLN A 114 -7.57 -3.58 -23.74
N GLU A 115 -8.90 -3.48 -23.86
CA GLU A 115 -9.75 -2.74 -22.92
C GLU A 115 -9.59 -3.26 -21.49
N THR A 116 -9.59 -4.60 -21.31
CA THR A 116 -9.39 -5.24 -19.99
C THR A 116 -8.03 -4.91 -19.39
N LEU A 117 -6.97 -4.89 -20.20
CA LEU A 117 -5.62 -4.54 -19.75
C LEU A 117 -5.51 -3.07 -19.34
N ILE A 118 -6.13 -2.15 -20.10
CA ILE A 118 -6.18 -0.72 -19.77
C ILE A 118 -6.91 -0.51 -18.43
N GLU A 119 -8.08 -1.12 -18.25
CA GLU A 119 -8.83 -1.04 -17.00
C GLU A 119 -8.03 -1.59 -15.81
N ALA A 120 -7.34 -2.72 -16.00
CA ALA A 120 -6.47 -3.31 -14.98
C ALA A 120 -5.29 -2.39 -14.63
N ALA A 121 -4.65 -1.78 -15.64
CA ALA A 121 -3.55 -0.83 -15.45
C ALA A 121 -4.01 0.42 -14.68
N GLN A 122 -5.15 1.00 -15.06
CA GLN A 122 -5.73 2.17 -14.38
C GLN A 122 -6.08 1.86 -12.92
N THR A 123 -6.69 0.69 -12.67
CA THR A 123 -7.03 0.23 -11.32
C THR A 123 -5.77 0.02 -10.47
N LEU A 124 -4.72 -0.56 -11.05
CA LEU A 124 -3.44 -0.76 -10.38
C LEU A 124 -2.73 0.57 -10.07
N ALA A 125 -2.77 1.54 -10.99
CA ALA A 125 -2.20 2.87 -10.80
C ALA A 125 -2.93 3.63 -9.68
N ALA A 126 -4.26 3.65 -9.69
CA ALA A 126 -5.07 4.27 -8.64
C ALA A 126 -4.82 3.62 -7.27
N SER A 127 -4.78 2.29 -7.22
CA SER A 127 -4.48 1.54 -5.99
C SER A 127 -3.07 1.86 -5.47
N SER A 128 -2.09 1.96 -6.37
CA SER A 128 -0.70 2.31 -6.01
C SER A 128 -0.62 3.72 -5.42
N GLN A 129 -1.33 4.70 -5.99
CA GLN A 129 -1.41 6.06 -5.45
C GLN A 129 -2.02 6.08 -4.05
N GLN A 130 -3.12 5.35 -3.83
CA GLN A 130 -3.76 5.25 -2.52
C GLN A 130 -2.81 4.66 -1.48
N VAL A 131 -2.12 3.56 -1.82
CA VAL A 131 -1.15 2.95 -0.88
C VAL A 131 0.05 3.87 -0.64
N SER A 132 0.49 4.64 -1.64
CA SER A 132 1.55 5.64 -1.46
C SER A 132 1.18 6.67 -0.39
N ALA A 133 -0.05 7.19 -0.42
CA ALA A 133 -0.52 8.14 0.59
C ALA A 133 -0.55 7.50 2.00
N THR A 134 -0.98 6.25 2.11
CA THR A 134 -0.94 5.50 3.38
C THR A 134 0.48 5.28 3.89
N VAL A 135 1.44 5.03 3.00
CA VAL A 135 2.87 4.87 3.34
C VAL A 135 3.47 6.18 3.88
N GLU A 136 3.10 7.32 3.31
CA GLU A 136 3.50 8.65 3.81
C GLU A 136 2.94 8.91 5.22
N GLU A 137 1.65 8.63 5.43
CA GLU A 137 1.01 8.75 6.74
C GLU A 137 1.65 7.83 7.79
N LEU A 138 2.01 6.60 7.40
CA LEU A 138 2.68 5.65 8.27
C LEU A 138 4.09 6.11 8.66
N SER A 139 4.81 6.72 7.72
CA SER A 139 6.13 7.30 7.96
C SER A 139 6.06 8.46 8.95
N ALA A 140 5.11 9.39 8.74
CA ALA A 140 4.88 10.50 9.65
C ALA A 140 4.47 10.04 11.06
N SER A 141 3.62 9.01 11.14
CA SER A 141 3.19 8.41 12.40
C SER A 141 4.36 7.76 13.16
N ALA A 142 5.27 7.07 12.45
CA ALA A 142 6.46 6.48 13.07
C ALA A 142 7.42 7.55 13.62
N GLU A 143 7.61 8.66 12.89
CA GLU A 143 8.40 9.79 13.38
C GLU A 143 7.78 10.44 14.63
N GLN A 144 6.47 10.65 14.63
CA GLN A 144 5.75 11.19 15.78
C GLN A 144 5.90 10.27 16.99
N LEU A 145 5.73 8.96 16.80
CA LEU A 145 5.87 7.98 17.87
C LEU A 145 7.28 7.98 18.46
N SER A 146 8.32 8.12 17.62
CA SER A 146 9.70 8.26 18.08
C SER A 146 9.90 9.49 18.96
N ARG A 147 9.29 10.63 18.62
CA ARG A 147 9.37 11.86 19.44
C ARG A 147 8.64 11.69 20.77
N GLU A 148 7.47 11.07 20.77
CA GLU A 148 6.72 10.79 22.00
C GLU A 148 7.50 9.86 22.94
N GLN A 149 8.19 8.85 22.41
CA GLN A 149 9.07 7.98 23.18
C GLN A 149 10.22 8.74 23.84
N GLU A 150 10.85 9.68 23.11
CA GLU A 150 11.90 10.53 23.65
C GLU A 150 11.37 11.42 24.79
N ASN A 151 10.20 12.04 24.61
CA ASN A 151 9.54 12.82 25.64
C ASN A 151 9.23 12.00 26.89
N LEU A 152 8.70 10.78 26.73
CA LEU A 152 8.43 9.87 27.85
C LEU A 152 9.70 9.47 28.59
N SER A 153 10.81 9.26 27.88
CA SER A 153 12.12 8.97 28.48
C SER A 153 12.60 10.15 29.33
N GLN A 154 12.52 11.38 28.81
CA GLN A 154 12.89 12.60 29.55
C GLN A 154 11.99 12.81 30.78
N MET A 155 10.70 12.51 30.68
CA MET A 155 9.76 12.58 31.79
C MET A 155 10.12 11.55 32.88
N GLY A 156 10.44 10.31 32.49
CA GLY A 156 10.92 9.28 33.41
C GLY A 156 12.20 9.71 34.16
N GLN A 157 13.17 10.29 33.46
CA GLN A 157 14.40 10.82 34.07
C GLN A 157 14.09 11.94 35.08
N SER A 158 13.14 12.82 34.75
CA SER A 158 12.70 13.89 35.65
C SER A 158 12.05 13.34 36.92
N ILE A 159 11.21 12.31 36.80
CA ILE A 159 10.61 11.63 37.96
C ILE A 159 11.70 11.02 38.84
N LEU A 160 12.69 10.33 38.27
CA LEU A 160 13.80 9.75 39.04
C LEU A 160 14.59 10.83 39.81
N SER A 161 14.80 12.00 39.19
CA SER A 161 15.44 13.15 39.84
C SER A 161 14.64 13.62 41.06
N GLU A 162 13.33 13.81 40.92
CA GLU A 162 12.45 14.24 42.02
C GLU A 162 12.36 13.19 43.14
N VAL A 163 12.33 11.90 42.78
CA VAL A 163 12.40 10.81 43.77
C VAL A 163 13.71 10.87 44.56
N ASN A 164 14.85 11.10 43.90
CA ASN A 164 16.13 11.21 44.60
C ASN A 164 16.21 12.46 45.50
N LYS A 165 15.65 13.59 45.08
CA LYS A 165 15.52 14.78 45.95
C LYS A 165 14.67 14.48 47.17
N THR A 166 13.56 13.75 47.00
CA THR A 166 12.68 13.35 48.10
C THR A 166 13.38 12.40 49.06
N ASP A 167 14.18 11.45 48.57
CA ASP A 167 14.97 10.55 49.41
C ASP A 167 15.95 11.34 50.32
N ASN A 168 16.60 12.38 49.79
CA ASN A 168 17.48 13.25 50.58
C ASN A 168 16.71 14.00 51.69
N ILE A 169 15.51 14.49 51.39
CA ILE A 169 14.64 15.16 52.38
C ILE A 169 14.23 14.16 53.48
N LEU A 170 13.87 12.94 53.11
CA LEU A 170 13.52 11.89 54.06
C LEU A 170 14.69 11.51 54.96
N GLN A 171 15.91 11.42 54.43
CA GLN A 171 17.12 11.20 55.25
C GLN A 171 17.31 12.32 56.28
N PHE A 172 17.09 13.57 55.89
CA PHE A 172 17.13 14.71 56.81
C PHE A 172 16.06 14.62 57.90
N ILE A 173 14.80 14.31 57.55
CA ILE A 173 13.70 14.14 58.52
C ILE A 173 13.99 12.98 59.47
N ARG A 174 14.53 11.86 58.98
CA ARG A 174 14.95 10.73 59.82
C ARG A 174 16.01 11.16 60.83
N GLY A 175 16.96 12.00 60.41
CA GLY A 175 17.95 12.61 61.30
C GLY A 175 17.32 13.49 62.38
N ILE A 176 16.34 14.33 62.02
CA ILE A 176 15.57 15.13 62.98
C ILE A 176 14.84 14.23 63.98
N ALA A 177 14.12 13.22 63.49
CA ALA A 177 13.38 12.29 64.36
C ALA A 177 14.32 11.57 65.34
N ALA A 178 15.50 11.13 64.90
CA ALA A 178 16.50 10.52 65.77
C ALA A 178 17.02 11.49 66.85
N ASN A 179 17.32 12.73 66.47
CA ASN A 179 17.77 13.76 67.42
C ASN A 179 16.68 14.14 68.43
N THR A 180 15.43 14.28 67.98
CA THR A 180 14.28 14.57 68.85
C THR A 180 14.02 13.42 69.82
N ASN A 181 14.17 12.17 69.37
CA ASN A 181 14.06 11.01 70.24
C ASN A 181 15.17 10.99 71.32
N LEU A 182 16.40 11.37 70.97
CA LEU A 182 17.50 11.52 71.95
C LEU A 182 17.25 12.67 72.94
N LEU A 183 16.72 13.80 72.47
CA LEU A 183 16.31 14.93 73.34
C LEU A 183 15.21 14.50 74.31
N GLY A 184 14.19 13.79 73.82
CA GLY A 184 13.12 13.24 74.64
C GLY A 184 13.65 12.23 75.68
N LEU A 185 14.62 11.39 75.30
CA LEU A 185 15.28 10.47 76.24
C LEU A 185 16.03 11.23 77.35
N ASN A 186 16.81 12.25 77.00
CA ASN A 186 17.52 13.07 77.98
C ASN A 186 16.55 13.79 78.93
N ALA A 187 15.44 14.31 78.40
CA ALA A 187 14.39 14.93 79.20
C ALA A 187 13.71 13.93 80.16
N ALA A 188 13.46 12.70 79.71
CA ALA A 188 12.89 11.64 80.55
C ALA A 188 13.85 11.25 81.69
N ILE A 189 15.16 11.18 81.42
CA ILE A 189 16.19 10.92 82.44
C ILE A 189 16.21 12.05 83.48
N GLU A 190 16.20 13.31 83.06
CA GLU A 190 16.24 14.44 84.00
C GLU A 190 14.92 14.57 84.79
N ALA A 191 13.78 14.27 84.16
CA ALA A 191 12.48 14.18 84.85
C ALA A 191 12.47 13.10 85.93
N ALA A 192 13.07 11.92 85.66
CA ALA A 192 13.23 10.88 86.67
C ALA A 192 14.16 11.32 87.81
N ARG A 193 15.22 12.07 87.49
CA ARG A 193 16.19 12.60 88.47
C ARG A 193 15.57 13.64 89.41
N ALA A 194 14.63 14.45 88.92
CA ALA A 194 13.87 15.42 89.71
C ALA A 194 12.80 14.78 90.63
N GLY A 195 12.63 13.45 90.59
CA GLY A 195 11.71 12.72 91.46
C GLY A 195 10.25 13.19 91.31
N ASP A 196 9.59 13.49 92.43
CA ASP A 196 8.17 13.89 92.43
C ASP A 196 7.90 15.19 91.66
N HIS A 197 8.88 16.10 91.59
CA HIS A 197 8.74 17.37 90.87
C HIS A 197 8.84 17.21 89.34
N GLY A 198 9.38 16.08 88.86
CA GLY A 198 9.55 15.78 87.43
C GLY A 198 8.40 15.01 86.78
N LYS A 199 7.38 14.59 87.53
CA LYS A 199 6.29 13.72 87.00
C LYS A 199 5.59 14.29 85.77
N GLY A 200 5.30 15.60 85.74
CA GLY A 200 4.69 16.26 84.58
C GLY A 200 5.61 16.30 83.36
N PHE A 201 6.90 16.57 83.57
CA PHE A 201 7.91 16.57 82.51
C PHE A 201 8.16 15.17 81.93
N SER A 202 8.04 14.12 82.75
CA SER A 202 8.18 12.73 82.29
C SER A 202 7.13 12.34 81.26
N VAL A 203 5.87 12.77 81.46
CA VAL A 203 4.77 12.53 80.50
C VAL A 203 5.05 13.22 79.17
N VAL A 204 5.51 14.48 79.21
CA VAL A 204 5.86 15.24 78.00
C VAL A 204 7.02 14.60 77.26
N ALA A 205 8.06 14.17 77.98
CA ALA A 205 9.23 13.51 77.40
C ALA A 205 8.87 12.19 76.69
N GLU A 206 7.97 11.39 77.26
CA GLU A 206 7.51 10.15 76.64
C GLU A 206 6.67 10.42 75.38
N GLU A 207 5.81 11.45 75.38
CA GLU A 207 5.05 11.81 74.18
C GLU A 207 5.97 12.32 73.05
N ILE A 208 7.02 13.09 73.38
CA ILE A 208 8.05 13.51 72.41
C ILE A 208 8.75 12.30 71.78
N ARG A 209 9.12 11.30 72.59
CA ARG A 209 9.75 10.06 72.08
C ARG A 209 8.81 9.29 71.18
N LYS A 210 7.54 9.15 71.57
CA LYS A 210 6.50 8.49 70.78
C LYS A 210 6.27 9.19 69.43
N MET A 211 6.17 10.52 69.41
CA MET A 211 6.07 11.31 68.18
C MET A 211 7.28 11.12 67.28
N SER A 212 8.49 11.11 67.85
CA SER A 212 9.74 10.92 67.12
C SER A 212 9.83 9.53 66.48
N ASN A 213 9.45 8.48 67.21
CA ASN A 213 9.40 7.11 66.70
C ASN A 213 8.35 6.96 65.58
N ASN A 214 7.17 7.56 65.75
CA ASN A 214 6.14 7.57 64.71
C ASN A 214 6.63 8.28 63.45
N SER A 215 7.31 9.43 63.59
CA SER A 215 7.91 10.16 62.47
C SER A 215 8.95 9.32 61.72
N ALA A 216 9.84 8.63 62.45
CA ALA A 216 10.81 7.72 61.84
C ALA A 216 10.14 6.57 61.08
N LYS A 217 9.06 6.01 61.63
CA LYS A 217 8.29 4.95 60.96
C LYS A 217 7.63 5.44 59.67
N SER A 218 7.00 6.63 59.70
CA SER A 218 6.41 7.23 58.51
C SER A 218 7.46 7.51 57.42
N VAL A 219 8.67 7.92 57.80
CA VAL A 219 9.77 8.08 56.83
C VAL A 219 10.12 6.76 56.13
N GLU A 220 10.17 5.63 56.86
CA GLU A 220 10.42 4.32 56.24
C GLU A 220 9.29 3.88 55.31
N GLU A 221 8.04 4.14 55.67
CA GLU A 221 6.88 3.86 54.83
C GLU A 221 6.94 4.67 53.52
N ILE A 222 7.24 5.97 53.59
CA ILE A 222 7.42 6.81 52.39
C ILE A 222 8.59 6.32 51.55
N LYS A 223 9.70 5.92 52.16
CA LYS A 223 10.85 5.36 51.45
C LYS A 223 10.49 4.10 50.65
N SER A 224 9.67 3.23 51.23
CA SER A 224 9.15 2.04 50.52
C SER A 224 8.31 2.42 49.29
N ILE A 225 7.48 3.47 49.40
CA ILE A 225 6.69 3.98 48.27
C ILE A 225 7.62 4.53 47.17
N LEU A 226 8.64 5.30 47.53
CA LEU A 226 9.62 5.83 46.57
C LEU A 226 10.38 4.74 45.83
N LEU A 227 10.72 3.63 46.50
CA LEU A 227 11.33 2.47 45.84
C LEU A 227 10.40 1.87 44.78
N GLY A 228 9.11 1.71 45.08
CA GLY A 228 8.12 1.26 44.10
C GLY A 228 7.99 2.21 42.91
N ILE A 229 8.07 3.54 43.14
CA ILE A 229 8.07 4.52 42.04
C ILE A 229 9.31 4.35 41.15
N LYS A 230 10.51 4.12 41.73
CA LYS A 230 11.73 3.86 40.94
C LYS A 230 11.57 2.63 40.06
N GLU A 231 11.02 1.56 40.61
CA GLU A 231 10.77 0.31 39.87
C GLU A 231 9.79 0.52 38.70
N TYR A 232 8.69 1.25 38.93
CA TYR A 232 7.76 1.59 37.85
C TYR A 232 8.40 2.42 36.74
N VAL A 233 9.27 3.38 37.09
CA VAL A 233 9.98 4.18 36.07
C VAL A 233 10.98 3.32 35.30
N GLN A 234 11.65 2.37 35.96
CA GLN A 234 12.56 1.45 35.29
C GLN A 234 11.81 0.55 34.29
N HIS A 235 10.69 -0.03 34.69
CA HIS A 235 9.84 -0.79 33.78
C HIS A 235 9.29 0.06 32.62
N MET A 236 8.95 1.32 32.88
CA MET A 236 8.55 2.24 31.82
C MET A 236 9.69 2.48 30.82
N ALA A 237 10.93 2.64 31.28
CA ALA A 237 12.09 2.79 30.41
C ALA A 237 12.32 1.56 29.52
N GLU A 238 12.20 0.35 30.08
CA GLU A 238 12.29 -0.91 29.31
C GLU A 238 11.21 -0.99 28.22
N LYS A 239 9.98 -0.55 28.51
CA LYS A 239 8.89 -0.53 27.52
C LYS A 239 9.11 0.52 26.44
N ILE A 240 9.67 1.68 26.77
CA ILE A 240 10.03 2.72 25.80
C ILE A 240 11.10 2.20 24.85
N ASP A 241 12.14 1.54 25.37
CA ASP A 241 13.23 0.96 24.56
C ASP A 241 12.71 -0.11 23.60
N HIS A 242 11.87 -1.02 24.10
CA HIS A 242 11.21 -2.02 23.27
C HIS A 242 10.34 -1.40 22.16
N ASN A 243 9.56 -0.37 22.49
CA ASN A 243 8.73 0.32 21.50
C ASN A 243 9.58 1.09 20.47
N SER A 244 10.75 1.60 20.86
CA SER A 244 11.69 2.24 19.94
C SER A 244 12.20 1.26 18.89
N HIS A 245 12.56 0.04 19.30
CA HIS A 245 12.92 -1.03 18.37
C HIS A 245 11.79 -1.39 17.39
N ILE A 246 10.55 -1.50 17.88
CA ILE A 246 9.37 -1.75 17.02
C ILE A 246 9.19 -0.60 16.02
N THR A 247 9.34 0.64 16.47
CA THR A 247 9.17 1.84 15.63
C THR A 247 10.21 1.89 14.53
N GLN A 248 11.47 1.53 14.82
CA GLN A 248 12.54 1.42 13.82
C GLN A 248 12.26 0.33 12.78
N GLN A 249 11.78 -0.84 13.22
CA GLN A 249 11.39 -1.92 12.30
C GLN A 249 10.23 -1.50 11.39
N GLN A 250 9.24 -0.81 11.95
CA GLN A 250 8.11 -0.27 11.20
C GLN A 250 8.56 0.76 10.16
N ALA A 251 9.49 1.66 10.51
CA ALA A 251 10.04 2.63 9.56
C ALA A 251 10.75 1.93 8.39
N ALA A 252 11.57 0.91 8.67
CA ALA A 252 12.24 0.13 7.63
C ALA A 252 11.25 -0.61 6.70
N ALA A 253 10.23 -1.24 7.27
CA ALA A 253 9.17 -1.89 6.49
C ALA A 253 8.39 -0.89 5.62
N THR A 254 8.15 0.31 6.15
CA THR A 254 7.47 1.39 5.42
C THR A 254 8.30 1.87 4.22
N GLN A 255 9.63 1.97 4.37
CA GLN A 255 10.53 2.29 3.25
C GLN A 255 10.53 1.21 2.17
N GLN A 256 10.52 -0.07 2.56
CA GLN A 256 10.41 -1.19 1.60
C GLN A 256 9.07 -1.18 0.86
N LEU A 257 7.97 -0.89 1.56
CA LEU A 257 6.66 -0.72 0.95
C LEU A 257 6.66 0.44 -0.06
N ALA A 258 7.26 1.58 0.27
CA ALA A 258 7.38 2.72 -0.64
C ALA A 258 8.05 2.32 -1.97
N ALA A 259 9.17 1.58 -1.90
CA ALA A 259 9.87 1.09 -3.09
C ALA A 259 8.98 0.13 -3.92
N THR A 260 8.27 -0.78 -3.26
CA THR A 260 7.38 -1.74 -3.92
C THR A 260 6.23 -1.04 -4.65
N ILE A 261 5.67 0.01 -4.05
CA ILE A 261 4.59 0.80 -4.68
C ILE A 261 5.08 1.55 -5.92
N GLN A 262 6.31 2.08 -5.90
CA GLN A 262 6.90 2.68 -7.09
C GLN A 262 7.07 1.66 -8.23
N GLU A 263 7.47 0.43 -7.90
CA GLU A 263 7.55 -0.66 -8.88
C GLU A 263 6.16 -1.01 -9.45
N LEU A 264 5.13 -1.11 -8.61
CA LEU A 264 3.76 -1.38 -9.08
C LEU A 264 3.22 -0.29 -10.00
N ALA A 265 3.46 0.99 -9.68
CA ALA A 265 3.11 2.10 -10.53
C ALA A 265 3.82 2.01 -11.90
N ALA A 266 5.10 1.62 -11.92
CA ALA A 266 5.84 1.41 -13.16
C ALA A 266 5.30 0.21 -13.96
N VAL A 267 4.87 -0.87 -13.29
CA VAL A 267 4.22 -2.02 -13.94
C VAL A 267 2.89 -1.62 -14.58
N ALA A 268 2.07 -0.81 -13.90
CA ALA A 268 0.83 -0.30 -14.48
C ALA A 268 1.08 0.46 -15.79
N GLY A 269 2.07 1.35 -15.83
CA GLY A 269 2.44 2.07 -17.06
C GLY A 269 2.94 1.14 -18.18
N LYS A 270 3.65 0.06 -17.85
CA LYS A 270 4.06 -0.96 -18.83
C LYS A 270 2.87 -1.73 -19.39
N ILE A 271 1.88 -2.08 -18.56
CA ILE A 271 0.67 -2.78 -19.03
C ILE A 271 -0.10 -1.88 -20.00
N GLU A 272 -0.25 -0.60 -19.67
CA GLU A 272 -0.88 0.39 -20.56
C GLU A 272 -0.16 0.47 -21.91
N GLN A 273 1.17 0.60 -21.91
CA GLN A 273 1.97 0.63 -23.14
C GLN A 273 1.84 -0.65 -23.97
N VAL A 274 1.83 -1.83 -23.34
CA VAL A 274 1.66 -3.11 -24.06
C VAL A 274 0.25 -3.22 -24.63
N SER A 275 -0.76 -2.74 -23.92
CA SER A 275 -2.14 -2.75 -24.40
C SER A 275 -2.35 -1.89 -25.65
N GLU A 276 -1.56 -0.82 -25.86
CA GLU A 276 -1.64 -0.01 -27.08
C GLU A 276 -1.02 -0.69 -28.31
N ILE A 277 -0.12 -1.66 -28.10
CA ILE A 277 0.59 -2.37 -29.17
C ILE A 277 -0.23 -3.54 -29.72
N ILE A 278 -0.95 -4.24 -28.85
CA ILE A 278 -1.73 -5.46 -29.18
C ILE A 278 -3.12 -5.07 -29.64
#